data_AF-A0A947RZX2-F1
#
_entry.id   AF-A0A947RZX2-F1
#
_cell.length_a   1.000
_cell.length_b   1.000
_cell.length_c   1.000
_cell.angle_alpha   90.00
_cell.angle_beta   90.00
_cell.angle_gamma   90.00
#
_symmetry.space_group_name_H-M   'P 1'
#
loop_
_entity.id
_entity.type
_entity.pdbx_description
1 polymer ?
#
loop_
_entity_poly.entity_id
_entity_poly.type
_entity_poly.pdbx_seq_one_letter_code
_entity_poly.pdbx_strand_id
1 'polypeptide(L)'
;MFRFLKKKKLQRFGEIAIRKGFVSEADVKEALASQKEYKERRNIHKEIGAIMAEKGFISIKDVNGILDEQNSKRNGTAWFSALFGLSR
;
A
#
# COMPACT_ATOMS: atom_id res chain seq x y z
N MET A 1 -17.59 -16.88 -4.31
CA MET A 1 -18.31 -15.65 -4.65
C MET A 1 -17.30 -14.55 -4.97
N PHE A 2 -16.84 -14.45 -6.23
CA PHE A 2 -15.84 -13.45 -6.65
C PHE A 2 -16.33 -12.76 -7.92
N ARG A 3 -16.82 -11.53 -7.77
CA ARG A 3 -17.20 -10.67 -8.88
C ARG A 3 -16.93 -9.23 -8.44
N PHE A 4 -16.31 -8.44 -9.32
CA PHE A 4 -15.61 -7.17 -9.08
C PHE A 4 -14.15 -7.37 -8.64
N LEU A 5 -13.18 -7.33 -9.55
CA LEU A 5 -12.77 -6.10 -10.26
C LEU A 5 -12.50 -6.34 -11.76
N LYS A 6 -13.27 -5.67 -12.62
CA LYS A 6 -13.03 -5.56 -14.06
C LYS A 6 -11.67 -4.89 -14.34
N LYS A 7 -10.83 -5.60 -15.10
CA LYS A 7 -9.78 -5.15 -16.04
C LYS A 7 -9.11 -3.78 -15.80
N LYS A 8 -7.87 -3.82 -15.29
CA LYS A 8 -6.70 -3.21 -15.92
C LYS A 8 -5.47 -4.02 -15.45
N LYS A 9 -4.66 -4.55 -16.37
CA LYS A 9 -3.45 -5.35 -16.10
C LYS A 9 -2.36 -4.50 -15.43
N LEU A 10 -2.55 -4.15 -14.18
CA LEU A 10 -1.56 -3.57 -13.28
C LEU A 10 -1.77 -4.31 -11.96
N GLN A 11 -0.87 -5.21 -11.59
CA GLN A 11 -0.93 -5.88 -10.29
C GLN A 11 -1.01 -4.78 -9.22
N ARG A 12 -2.10 -4.78 -8.45
CA ARG A 12 -2.31 -3.77 -7.39
C ARG A 12 -1.54 -4.22 -6.17
N PHE A 13 -0.92 -3.28 -5.44
CA PHE A 13 -0.15 -3.54 -4.21
C PHE A 13 -0.82 -4.58 -3.30
N GLY A 14 -2.10 -4.37 -2.99
CA GLY A 14 -2.86 -5.27 -2.11
C GLY A 14 -2.99 -6.70 -2.65
N GLU A 15 -3.06 -6.90 -3.96
CA GLU A 15 -3.16 -8.23 -4.56
C GLU A 15 -1.83 -8.99 -4.45
N ILE A 16 -0.69 -8.30 -4.65
CA ILE A 16 0.64 -8.88 -4.43
C ILE A 16 0.85 -9.19 -2.95
N ALA A 17 0.43 -8.28 -2.06
CA ALA A 17 0.56 -8.45 -0.62
C ALA A 17 -0.24 -9.65 -0.10
N ILE A 18 -1.47 -9.86 -0.59
CA ILE A 18 -2.28 -11.05 -0.30
C ILE A 18 -1.62 -12.30 -0.88
N ARG A 19 -1.16 -12.25 -2.13
CA ARG A 19 -0.53 -13.41 -2.80
C ARG A 19 0.76 -13.85 -2.11
N LYS A 20 1.51 -12.92 -1.50
CA LYS A 20 2.70 -13.21 -0.71
C LYS A 20 2.38 -13.70 0.72
N GLY A 21 1.12 -13.63 1.15
CA GLY A 21 0.71 -14.02 2.50
C GLY A 21 1.09 -13.02 3.58
N PHE A 22 1.42 -11.78 3.22
CA PHE A 22 1.75 -10.72 4.20
C PHE A 22 0.50 -10.12 4.85
N VAL A 23 -0.61 -10.06 4.10
CA VAL A 23 -1.87 -9.45 4.55
C VAL A 23 -3.07 -10.26 4.08
N SER A 24 -4.17 -10.18 4.82
CA SER A 24 -5.45 -10.72 4.39
C SER A 24 -6.25 -9.70 3.57
N GLU A 25 -7.28 -10.17 2.86
CA GLU A 25 -8.22 -9.30 2.15
C GLU A 25 -8.90 -8.27 3.07
N ALA A 26 -9.13 -8.64 4.34
CA ALA A 26 -9.68 -7.74 5.36
C ALA A 26 -8.76 -6.56 5.65
N ASP A 27 -7.46 -6.82 5.84
CA ASP A 27 -6.44 -5.80 6.11
C ASP A 27 -6.29 -4.84 4.93
N VAL A 28 -6.34 -5.37 3.70
CA VAL A 28 -6.31 -4.56 2.48
C VAL A 28 -7.52 -3.64 2.37
N LYS A 29 -8.71 -4.15 2.69
CA LYS A 29 -9.93 -3.33 2.71
C LYS A 29 -9.86 -2.23 3.75
N GLU A 30 -9.36 -2.55 4.95
CA GLU A 30 -9.23 -1.56 6.01
C GLU A 30 -8.24 -0.44 5.62
N ALA A 31 -7.09 -0.81 5.07
CA ALA A 31 -6.11 0.15 4.59
C ALA A 31 -6.64 1.04 3.44
N LEU A 32 -7.44 0.48 2.52
CA LEU A 32 -8.11 1.24 1.47
C LEU A 32 -9.16 2.22 2.04
N ALA A 33 -9.91 1.79 3.05
CA ALA A 33 -10.89 2.65 3.72
C ALA A 33 -10.18 3.85 4.38
N SER A 34 -9.10 3.60 5.11
CA SER A 34 -8.27 4.66 5.68
C SER A 34 -7.66 5.57 4.60
N GLN A 35 -7.16 5.02 3.49
CA GLN A 35 -6.62 5.82 2.38
C GLN A 35 -7.66 6.78 1.81
N LYS A 36 -8.89 6.30 1.61
CA LYS A 36 -10.00 7.12 1.13
C LYS A 36 -10.32 8.21 2.15
N GLU A 37 -10.39 7.87 3.43
CA GLU A 37 -10.63 8.84 4.50
C GLU A 37 -9.55 9.93 4.55
N TYR A 38 -8.26 9.58 4.46
CA TYR A 38 -7.17 10.56 4.42
C TYR A 38 -7.28 11.49 3.21
N LYS A 39 -7.66 10.95 2.05
CA LYS A 39 -7.85 11.74 0.84
C LYS A 39 -9.05 12.68 0.95
N GLU A 40 -10.17 12.20 1.51
CA GLU A 40 -11.42 12.95 1.58
C GLU A 40 -11.42 13.98 2.71
N ARG A 41 -10.88 13.61 3.88
CA ARG A 41 -10.85 14.47 5.08
C ARG A 41 -9.69 15.44 5.10
N ARG A 42 -8.51 15.01 4.64
CA ARG A 42 -7.26 15.79 4.76
C ARG A 42 -6.72 16.26 3.41
N ASN A 43 -7.33 15.86 2.29
CA ASN A 43 -6.79 16.08 0.95
C ASN A 43 -5.35 15.53 0.78
N ILE A 44 -4.97 14.53 1.60
CA ILE A 44 -3.64 13.92 1.57
C ILE A 44 -3.71 12.63 0.78
N HIS A 45 -2.86 12.52 -0.25
CA HIS A 45 -2.71 11.28 -0.99
C HIS A 45 -1.65 10.39 -0.33
N LYS A 46 -2.05 9.61 0.68
CA LYS A 46 -1.18 8.61 1.32
C LYS A 46 -1.08 7.34 0.47
N GLU A 47 0.09 6.73 0.44
CA GLU A 47 0.30 5.43 -0.21
C GLU A 47 -0.25 4.30 0.67
N ILE A 48 -0.81 3.26 0.04
CA ILE A 48 -1.45 2.20 0.80
C ILE A 48 -0.44 1.33 1.57
N GLY A 49 0.75 1.09 1.00
CA GLY A 49 1.84 0.42 1.72
C GLY A 49 2.28 1.18 2.97
N ALA A 50 2.24 2.51 2.92
CA ALA A 50 2.47 3.38 4.06
C ALA A 50 1.45 3.18 5.18
N ILE A 51 0.16 3.21 4.82
CA ILE A 51 -0.94 3.02 5.77
C ILE A 51 -0.89 1.63 6.39
N MET A 52 -0.57 0.60 5.59
CA MET A 52 -0.45 -0.78 6.08
C MET A 52 0.75 -0.96 7.01
N ALA A 53 1.90 -0.34 6.71
CA ALA A 53 3.06 -0.35 7.60
C ALA A 53 2.81 0.45 8.89
N GLU A 54 2.16 1.63 8.80
CA GLU A 54 1.74 2.41 9.98
C GLU A 54 0.78 1.63 10.87
N LYS A 55 -0.13 0.84 10.28
CA LYS A 55 -1.05 -0.04 11.01
C LYS A 55 -0.39 -1.31 11.55
N GLY A 56 0.86 -1.58 11.19
CA GLY A 56 1.59 -2.77 11.63
C GLY A 56 1.18 -4.07 10.93
N PHE A 57 0.43 -4.00 9.83
CA PHE A 57 0.04 -5.19 9.08
C PHE A 57 1.22 -5.84 8.36
N ILE A 58 2.21 -5.04 7.96
CA ILE A 58 3.32 -5.47 7.11
C ILE A 58 4.56 -4.66 7.47
N SER A 59 5.76 -5.24 7.37
CA SER A 59 6.99 -4.49 7.64
C SER A 59 7.36 -3.57 6.46
N ILE A 60 8.10 -2.52 6.74
CA ILE A 60 8.63 -1.59 5.72
C ILE A 60 9.44 -2.35 4.66
N LYS A 61 10.18 -3.40 5.09
CA LYS A 61 10.92 -4.28 4.18
C LYS A 61 9.99 -5.02 3.21
N ASP A 62 8.85 -5.50 3.70
CA ASP A 62 7.86 -6.20 2.89
C ASP A 62 7.16 -5.22 1.95
N VAL A 63 6.85 -4.00 2.40
CA VAL A 63 6.31 -2.94 1.53
C VAL A 63 7.25 -2.69 0.37
N ASN A 64 8.55 -2.55 0.66
CA ASN A 64 9.55 -2.37 -0.38
C ASN A 64 9.64 -3.57 -1.32
N GLY A 65 9.62 -4.80 -0.80
CA GLY A 65 9.62 -6.01 -1.64
C GLY A 65 8.36 -6.21 -2.47
N ILE A 66 7.21 -5.66 -2.04
CA ILE A 66 5.99 -5.64 -2.83
C ILE A 66 6.02 -4.52 -3.85
N LEU A 67 6.50 -3.32 -3.50
CA LEU A 67 6.62 -2.17 -4.40
C LEU A 67 7.63 -2.45 -5.53
N ASP A 68 8.74 -3.10 -5.20
CA ASP A 68 9.76 -3.55 -6.16
C ASP A 68 9.15 -4.50 -7.20
N GLU A 69 8.35 -5.47 -6.73
CA GLU A 69 7.63 -6.38 -7.61
C GLU A 69 6.46 -5.70 -8.35
N GLN A 70 5.84 -4.68 -7.77
CA GLN A 70 4.71 -3.96 -8.34
C GLN A 70 5.13 -3.03 -9.48
N ASN A 71 6.28 -2.34 -9.38
CA ASN A 71 6.64 -1.35 -10.39
C ASN A 71 8.13 -0.97 -10.43
N SER A 72 8.71 -1.16 -11.62
CA SER A 72 9.39 -0.11 -12.41
C SER A 72 9.66 1.22 -11.66
N LYS A 73 10.93 1.48 -11.34
CA LYS A 73 11.55 2.81 -11.13
C LYS A 73 10.73 3.85 -10.34
N ARG A 74 10.21 3.51 -9.17
CA ARG A 74 9.80 4.53 -8.19
C ARG A 74 10.60 4.32 -6.91
N ASN A 75 11.53 5.24 -6.65
CA ASN A 75 12.51 5.18 -5.55
C ASN A 75 11.85 4.69 -4.24
N GLY A 76 12.13 3.44 -3.85
CA GLY A 76 11.38 2.70 -2.82
C GLY A 76 11.37 3.31 -1.41
N THR A 77 12.12 4.37 -1.15
CA THR A 77 12.26 4.96 0.20
C THR A 77 11.73 6.39 0.31
N ALA A 78 11.33 7.01 -0.81
CA ALA A 78 10.90 8.42 -0.82
C ALA A 78 9.62 8.64 0.01
N TRP A 79 8.68 7.71 -0.09
CA TRP A 79 7.41 7.76 0.65
C TRP A 79 7.58 7.51 2.15
N PHE A 80 8.55 6.67 2.53
CA PHE A 80 8.87 6.38 3.93
C PHE A 80 9.50 7.62 4.59
N SER A 81 10.40 8.28 3.87
CA SER A 81 11.04 9.53 4.31
C SER A 81 10.02 10.66 4.49
N ALA A 82 9.03 10.75 3.60
CA ALA A 82 7.93 11.71 3.70
C ALA A 82 7.01 11.46 4.91
N LEU A 83 6.92 10.22 5.39
CA LEU A 83 6.09 9.84 6.53
C LEU A 83 6.75 10.15 7.87
N PHE A 84 8.04 9.82 8.00
CA PHE A 84 8.78 9.96 9.25
C PHE A 84 9.52 11.30 9.37
N GLY A 85 9.41 12.19 8.38
CA GLY A 85 10.12 13.47 8.38
C GLY A 85 11.64 13.31 8.35
N LEU A 86 12.14 12.14 7.97
CA LEU A 86 13.56 11.86 7.74
C LEU A 86 13.97 12.52 6.41
N SER A 87 14.00 13.85 6.37
CA SER A 87 14.84 14.56 5.38
C SER A 87 16.29 14.38 5.78
N ARG A 88 17.13 14.11 4.79
CA ARG A 88 18.59 14.00 4.90
C ARG A 88 19.21 15.23 5.55
#